data_AF-A0A9W9ELH0-F1
#
_entry.id   AF-A0A9W9ELH0-F1
#
_cell.length_a   1.000
_cell.length_b   1.000
_cell.length_c   1.000
_cell.angle_alpha   90.00
_cell.angle_beta   90.00
_cell.angle_gamma   90.00
#
_symmetry.space_group_name_H-M   'P 1'
#
loop_
_entity.id
_entity.type
_entity.pdbx_description
1 polymer ?
#
loop_
_entity_poly.entity_id
_entity_poly.type
_entity_poly.pdbx_seq_one_letter_code
_entity_poly.pdbx_strand_id
1 'polypeptide(L)'
;MAEDFTLFPSLPPEVRRLIWKQCLPKRVVELDSLPSHYPHIQCQVYWTTSANAKPPVITQVCHESRAVAMETGRVLKEDPSTPDPRFFGPPLRPWFNPQTDVICQYPGDKWGDYGPFVDIKKRRAYFLQLATEAQGVAVLADRIDPCDDGSFFEKSGWGHPVGLSRNFVKSDCKEYLVCLEAVAIHIDKEKALDSQVFGRLAEEPIQLVHASDITRIRQFHKLSSPKDSEAKKFFKIAFVERDYLKQLAKWRRRTEVWFVFHKWLITYQENPSAAPPLLDIWLQVQTISKKEFQDEISPTDLLLCIDEGGLYNYAPNDENQWVKSVLDAMPNFHPVIMFRHCELDCC
;
A
#
# COMPACT_ATOMS: atom_id res chain seq x y z
N MET A 1 -28.35 28.19 7.43
CA MET A 1 -29.24 27.25 6.73
C MET A 1 -28.96 27.41 5.26
N ALA A 2 -28.48 26.36 4.58
CA ALA A 2 -28.28 26.43 3.13
C ALA A 2 -29.65 26.62 2.47
N GLU A 3 -29.76 27.55 1.54
CA GLU A 3 -30.93 27.67 0.67
C GLU A 3 -31.05 26.37 -0.12
N ASP A 4 -32.22 25.72 -0.07
CA ASP A 4 -32.46 24.48 -0.80
C ASP A 4 -32.22 24.70 -2.29
N PHE A 5 -31.28 23.96 -2.87
CA PHE A 5 -31.00 23.99 -4.31
C PHE A 5 -32.14 23.29 -5.07
N THR A 6 -33.19 24.03 -5.39
CA THR A 6 -34.43 23.52 -6.01
C THR A 6 -34.30 23.19 -7.51
N LEU A 7 -33.17 23.52 -8.14
CA LEU A 7 -32.93 23.27 -9.57
C LEU A 7 -32.47 21.85 -9.87
N PHE A 8 -31.99 21.08 -8.88
CA PHE A 8 -31.51 19.72 -9.15
C PHE A 8 -32.61 18.82 -9.74
N PRO A 9 -33.85 18.77 -9.20
CA PRO A 9 -34.91 17.95 -9.76
C PRO A 9 -35.38 18.35 -11.16
N SER A 10 -35.14 19.60 -11.60
CA SER A 10 -35.53 20.06 -12.94
C SER A 10 -34.53 19.68 -14.04
N LEU A 11 -33.35 19.16 -13.66
CA LEU A 11 -32.37 18.66 -14.61
C LEU A 11 -32.87 17.37 -15.28
N PRO A 12 -32.53 17.16 -16.58
CA PRO A 12 -32.79 15.89 -17.26
C PRO A 12 -32.24 14.69 -16.46
N PRO A 13 -32.93 13.53 -16.45
CA PRO A 13 -32.50 12.35 -15.71
C PRO A 13 -31.05 11.93 -15.99
N GLU A 14 -30.59 12.08 -17.23
CA GLU A 14 -29.23 11.75 -17.66
C GLU A 14 -28.19 12.63 -16.97
N VAL A 15 -28.48 13.94 -16.83
CA VAL A 15 -27.61 14.90 -16.18
C VAL A 15 -27.55 14.65 -14.68
N ARG A 16 -28.70 14.40 -14.04
CA ARG A 16 -28.75 14.03 -12.60
C ARG A 16 -27.93 12.78 -12.31
N ARG A 17 -28.06 11.76 -13.15
CA ARG A 17 -27.26 10.52 -13.05
C ARG A 17 -25.77 10.77 -13.24
N LEU A 18 -25.35 11.63 -14.16
CA LEU A 18 -23.95 12.03 -14.30
C LEU A 18 -23.43 12.74 -13.05
N ILE A 19 -24.22 13.65 -12.47
CA ILE A 19 -23.86 14.31 -11.21
C ILE A 19 -23.67 13.27 -10.10
N TRP A 20 -24.62 12.34 -9.94
CA TRP A 20 -24.49 11.28 -8.93
C TRP A 20 -23.26 10.40 -9.13
N LYS A 21 -22.92 10.05 -10.38
CA LYS A 21 -21.69 9.31 -10.69
C LYS A 21 -20.43 10.09 -10.31
N GLN A 22 -20.43 11.41 -10.47
CA GLN A 22 -19.32 12.28 -10.04
C GLN A 22 -19.24 12.48 -8.52
N CYS A 23 -20.29 12.11 -7.78
CA CYS A 23 -20.30 12.13 -6.31
C CYS A 23 -19.80 10.81 -5.70
N LEU A 24 -19.49 9.79 -6.51
CA LEU A 24 -18.88 8.56 -6.00
C LEU A 24 -17.46 8.86 -5.48
N PRO A 25 -17.13 8.46 -4.23
CA PRO A 25 -15.80 8.71 -3.70
C PRO A 25 -14.77 7.74 -4.30
N LYS A 26 -13.51 8.15 -4.28
CA LYS A 26 -12.36 7.33 -4.68
C LYS A 26 -11.65 6.83 -3.43
N ARG A 27 -12.06 5.67 -2.91
CA ARG A 27 -11.59 5.20 -1.61
C ARG A 27 -10.46 4.19 -1.74
N VAL A 28 -9.64 4.13 -0.71
CA VAL A 28 -8.63 3.09 -0.54
C VAL A 28 -9.24 2.05 0.39
N VAL A 29 -9.75 0.95 -0.16
CA VAL A 29 -10.45 -0.09 0.60
C VAL A 29 -9.44 -1.02 1.24
N GLU A 30 -9.43 -1.07 2.56
CA GLU A 30 -8.53 -1.90 3.35
C GLU A 30 -9.15 -3.28 3.59
N LEU A 31 -8.42 -4.36 3.26
CA LEU A 31 -8.84 -5.75 3.53
C LEU A 31 -8.33 -6.28 4.89
N ASP A 32 -7.49 -5.52 5.57
CA ASP A 32 -6.94 -5.75 6.90
C ASP A 32 -7.00 -4.45 7.69
N SER A 33 -6.87 -4.57 9.01
CA SER A 33 -6.34 -3.48 9.82
C SER A 33 -4.81 -3.48 9.78
N LEU A 34 -4.19 -2.31 9.89
CA LEU A 34 -2.78 -2.24 10.31
C LEU A 34 -2.62 -3.05 11.60
N PRO A 35 -1.55 -3.86 11.73
CA PRO A 35 -1.24 -4.53 12.98
C PRO A 35 -1.18 -3.50 14.12
N SER A 36 -1.77 -3.81 15.27
CA SER A 36 -1.69 -2.99 16.49
C SER A 36 -0.25 -2.76 16.99
N HIS A 37 0.70 -3.49 16.42
CA HIS A 37 2.13 -3.45 16.73
C HIS A 37 2.97 -2.79 15.65
N TYR A 38 2.39 -2.05 14.69
CA TYR A 38 3.19 -1.17 13.83
C TYR A 38 3.84 -0.12 14.75
N PRO A 39 5.15 -0.19 15.01
CA PRO A 39 5.76 0.49 16.15
C PRO A 39 5.81 2.01 16.00
N HIS A 40 5.40 2.51 14.83
CA HIS A 40 5.52 3.89 14.39
C HIS A 40 4.19 4.64 14.30
N ILE A 41 3.07 4.01 14.70
CA ILE A 41 1.73 4.62 14.66
C ILE A 41 1.02 4.51 16.02
N GLN A 42 0.97 5.60 16.77
CA GLN A 42 0.32 5.83 18.06
C GLN A 42 -1.19 5.90 17.88
N CYS A 43 -1.63 6.40 16.72
CA CYS A 43 -3.03 6.36 16.33
C CYS A 43 -3.50 4.90 16.24
N GLN A 44 -4.59 4.54 16.94
CA GLN A 44 -5.10 3.16 16.84
C GLN A 44 -5.73 2.83 15.48
N VAL A 45 -5.85 3.83 14.58
CA VAL A 45 -6.35 3.78 13.19
C VAL A 45 -7.72 3.13 12.93
N TYR A 46 -8.30 2.52 13.96
CA TYR A 46 -9.56 1.80 13.95
C TYR A 46 -10.72 2.71 13.52
N TRP A 47 -10.71 3.97 13.96
CA TRP A 47 -11.72 4.94 13.57
C TRP A 47 -11.71 5.17 12.05
N THR A 48 -10.54 5.45 11.48
CA THR A 48 -10.36 5.70 10.04
C THR A 48 -10.82 4.48 9.24
N THR A 49 -10.33 3.28 9.58
CA THR A 49 -10.68 2.04 8.89
C THR A 49 -12.19 1.75 9.00
N SER A 50 -12.79 1.94 10.17
CA SER A 50 -14.23 1.76 10.37
C SER A 50 -15.08 2.78 9.61
N ALA A 51 -14.65 4.04 9.55
CA ALA A 51 -15.32 5.08 8.78
C ALA A 51 -15.24 4.79 7.27
N ASN A 52 -14.06 4.39 6.80
CA ASN A 52 -13.77 4.07 5.41
C ASN A 52 -14.53 2.83 4.91
N ALA A 53 -14.83 1.87 5.78
CA ALA A 53 -15.59 0.67 5.43
C ALA A 53 -17.08 0.93 5.15
N LYS A 54 -17.64 2.07 5.58
CA LYS A 54 -19.07 2.35 5.42
C LYS A 54 -19.44 2.60 3.95
N PRO A 55 -20.70 2.31 3.54
CA PRO A 55 -21.22 2.76 2.26
C PRO A 55 -21.13 4.29 2.13
N PRO A 56 -20.91 4.83 0.92
CA PRO A 56 -20.83 6.27 0.70
C PRO A 56 -22.17 6.95 1.01
N VAL A 57 -22.12 8.21 1.47
CA VAL A 57 -23.26 9.06 1.84
C VAL A 57 -24.28 9.15 0.72
N ILE A 58 -23.85 9.11 -0.54
CA ILE A 58 -24.78 9.13 -1.68
C ILE A 58 -25.77 7.95 -1.67
N THR A 59 -25.48 6.85 -0.96
CA THR A 59 -26.42 5.74 -0.74
C THR A 59 -27.62 6.11 0.14
N GLN A 60 -27.55 7.25 0.85
CA GLN A 60 -28.55 7.71 1.81
C GLN A 60 -29.27 9.00 1.40
N VAL A 61 -28.88 9.65 0.29
CA VAL A 61 -29.47 10.93 -0.13
C VAL A 61 -30.89 10.75 -0.69
N CYS A 62 -31.05 9.95 -1.75
CA CYS A 62 -32.36 9.65 -2.33
C CYS A 62 -32.35 8.30 -3.07
N HIS A 63 -33.50 7.90 -3.63
CA HIS A 63 -33.61 6.64 -4.39
C HIS A 63 -32.73 6.63 -5.65
N GLU A 64 -32.64 7.75 -6.36
CA GLU A 64 -31.83 7.85 -7.58
C GLU A 64 -30.33 7.75 -7.28
N SER A 65 -29.85 8.48 -6.27
CA SER A 65 -28.43 8.45 -5.88
C SER A 65 -28.03 7.08 -5.35
N ARG A 66 -28.90 6.41 -4.58
CA ARG A 66 -28.71 5.05 -4.11
C ARG A 66 -28.64 4.06 -5.26
N ALA A 67 -29.51 4.18 -6.25
CA ALA A 67 -29.47 3.32 -7.44
C ALA A 67 -28.14 3.47 -8.18
N VAL A 68 -27.66 4.70 -8.37
CA VAL A 68 -26.35 4.97 -8.97
C VAL A 68 -25.20 4.35 -8.17
N ALA A 69 -25.22 4.46 -6.84
CA ALA A 69 -24.20 3.86 -5.99
C ALA A 69 -24.16 2.32 -6.08
N MET A 70 -25.34 1.70 -6.17
CA MET A 70 -25.52 0.24 -6.21
C MET A 70 -25.32 -0.35 -7.62
N GLU A 71 -25.18 0.46 -8.67
CA GLU A 71 -24.88 -0.03 -10.03
C GLU A 71 -23.58 -0.82 -10.07
N THR A 72 -22.58 -0.40 -9.29
CA THR A 72 -21.23 -0.96 -9.29
C THR A 72 -20.70 -1.23 -7.90
N GLY A 73 -21.15 -0.45 -6.90
CA GLY A 73 -20.73 -0.60 -5.51
C GLY A 73 -21.48 -1.72 -4.80
N ARG A 74 -20.77 -2.39 -3.88
CA ARG A 74 -21.32 -3.46 -3.05
C ARG A 74 -20.62 -3.51 -1.70
N VAL A 75 -21.32 -4.01 -0.69
CA VAL A 75 -20.65 -4.46 0.54
C VAL A 75 -19.93 -5.76 0.21
N LEU A 76 -18.63 -5.83 0.45
CA LEU A 76 -17.89 -7.08 0.39
C LEU A 76 -18.45 -8.01 1.47
N LYS A 77 -19.08 -9.09 1.00
CA LYS A 77 -19.55 -10.17 1.87
C LYS A 77 -18.45 -11.21 1.97
N GLU A 78 -18.36 -11.82 3.14
CA GLU A 78 -17.84 -13.18 3.25
C GLU A 78 -18.69 -14.05 2.31
N ASP A 79 -18.14 -14.48 1.18
CA ASP A 79 -18.83 -15.48 0.39
C ASP A 79 -18.80 -16.80 1.18
N PRO A 80 -19.89 -17.58 1.26
CA PRO A 80 -19.93 -18.82 2.04
C PRO A 80 -18.86 -19.87 1.64
N SER A 81 -18.28 -19.73 0.44
CA SER A 81 -17.19 -20.54 -0.08
C SER A 81 -15.79 -19.89 0.05
N THR A 82 -15.74 -18.60 0.43
CA THR A 82 -14.54 -17.88 0.89
C THR A 82 -14.55 -17.81 2.43
N PRO A 83 -13.40 -17.58 3.05
CA PRO A 83 -13.09 -18.27 4.29
C PRO A 83 -13.51 -17.42 5.49
N ASP A 84 -13.56 -18.07 6.66
CA ASP A 84 -13.78 -17.59 8.04
C ASP A 84 -14.23 -16.11 8.26
N PRO A 85 -15.31 -15.84 9.02
CA PRO A 85 -15.74 -14.48 9.40
C PRO A 85 -14.69 -13.55 10.05
N ARG A 86 -13.48 -14.05 10.31
CA ARG A 86 -12.33 -13.37 10.90
C ARG A 86 -11.29 -12.82 9.89
N PHE A 87 -11.48 -12.97 8.56
CA PHE A 87 -10.51 -12.45 7.55
C PHE A 87 -10.35 -10.94 7.54
N PHE A 88 -11.47 -10.25 7.70
CA PHE A 88 -11.48 -8.83 8.04
C PHE A 88 -11.61 -8.82 9.56
N GLY A 89 -10.65 -8.24 10.27
CA GLY A 89 -10.83 -8.06 11.72
C GLY A 89 -12.24 -7.51 11.98
N PRO A 90 -13.02 -8.08 12.92
CA PRO A 90 -14.34 -7.55 13.22
C PRO A 90 -14.23 -6.04 13.51
N PRO A 91 -15.11 -5.19 12.97
CA PRO A 91 -16.31 -5.49 12.17
C PRO A 91 -16.22 -4.94 10.73
N LEU A 92 -15.16 -5.20 9.98
CA LEU A 92 -14.98 -4.56 8.67
C LEU A 92 -15.67 -5.38 7.57
N ARG A 93 -16.87 -4.95 7.18
CA ARG A 93 -17.52 -5.32 5.91
C ARG A 93 -17.41 -4.13 4.96
N PRO A 94 -16.25 -3.91 4.33
CA PRO A 94 -16.04 -2.71 3.55
C PRO A 94 -16.98 -2.65 2.35
N TRP A 95 -17.54 -1.47 2.11
CA TRP A 95 -18.05 -1.11 0.80
C TRP A 95 -16.90 -1.12 -0.21
N PHE A 96 -17.16 -1.60 -1.41
CA PHE A 96 -16.21 -1.65 -2.51
C PHE A 96 -16.92 -1.29 -3.81
N ASN A 97 -16.32 -0.38 -4.57
CA ASN A 97 -16.72 -0.04 -5.92
C ASN A 97 -15.54 -0.27 -6.89
N PRO A 98 -15.60 -1.29 -7.77
CA PRO A 98 -14.50 -1.62 -8.67
C PRO A 98 -14.13 -0.49 -9.63
N GLN A 99 -15.05 0.44 -9.92
CA GLN A 99 -14.79 1.54 -10.86
C GLN A 99 -14.03 2.73 -10.26
N THR A 100 -13.99 2.84 -8.93
CA THR A 100 -13.45 4.04 -8.27
C THR A 100 -12.45 3.70 -7.16
N ASP A 101 -12.56 2.53 -6.56
CA ASP A 101 -11.81 2.18 -5.36
C ASP A 101 -10.50 1.47 -5.69
N VAL A 102 -9.48 1.78 -4.89
CA VAL A 102 -8.19 1.08 -4.83
C VAL A 102 -8.28 0.03 -3.74
N ILE A 103 -7.87 -1.20 -4.02
CA ILE A 103 -7.82 -2.26 -2.99
C ILE A 103 -6.45 -2.26 -2.30
N CYS A 104 -6.42 -2.26 -0.98
CA CYS A 104 -5.21 -2.20 -0.17
C CYS A 104 -5.09 -3.41 0.76
N GLN A 105 -3.91 -4.01 0.79
CA GLN A 105 -3.56 -5.08 1.73
C GLN A 105 -2.30 -4.78 2.54
N TYR A 106 -2.41 -4.97 3.84
CA TYR A 106 -1.36 -4.83 4.84
C TYR A 106 -0.51 -6.13 4.97
N PRO A 107 0.70 -6.05 5.55
CA PRO A 107 1.58 -7.16 5.90
C PRO A 107 1.01 -7.96 7.08
N GLY A 108 -0.03 -8.76 6.83
CA GLY A 108 -0.59 -9.67 7.83
C GLY A 108 0.16 -10.98 8.04
N ASP A 109 1.37 -11.14 7.49
CA ASP A 109 2.06 -12.44 7.44
C ASP A 109 2.93 -12.72 8.68
N LYS A 110 3.01 -11.82 9.67
CA LYS A 110 3.69 -12.12 10.92
C LYS A 110 2.89 -13.19 11.68
N TRP A 111 3.58 -14.29 11.97
CA TRP A 111 3.10 -15.61 12.44
C TRP A 111 2.37 -15.66 13.80
N GLY A 112 1.71 -14.58 14.24
CA GLY A 112 1.08 -14.52 15.56
C GLY A 112 -0.17 -13.64 15.68
N ASP A 113 -0.35 -12.64 14.83
CA ASP A 113 -1.37 -11.59 15.08
C ASP A 113 -2.82 -12.04 14.82
N TYR A 114 -3.01 -13.10 14.03
CA TYR A 114 -4.33 -13.57 13.60
C TYR A 114 -4.73 -14.93 14.20
N GLY A 115 -3.90 -15.48 15.10
CA GLY A 115 -4.06 -16.81 15.66
C GLY A 115 -3.94 -17.94 14.62
N PRO A 116 -3.98 -19.22 15.03
CA PRO A 116 -3.81 -20.38 14.15
C PRO A 116 -4.96 -20.61 13.14
N PHE A 117 -5.89 -19.67 13.02
CA PHE A 117 -7.16 -19.86 12.33
C PHE A 117 -7.32 -19.09 11.01
N VAL A 118 -6.37 -18.22 10.64
CA VAL A 118 -6.43 -17.45 9.38
C VAL A 118 -5.61 -18.11 8.29
N ASP A 119 -6.29 -18.58 7.24
CA ASP A 119 -5.67 -19.15 6.04
C ASP A 119 -5.09 -18.04 5.14
N ILE A 120 -3.81 -17.73 5.34
CA ILE A 120 -3.06 -16.70 4.60
C ILE A 120 -3.17 -16.91 3.07
N LYS A 121 -3.17 -18.15 2.59
CA LYS A 121 -3.27 -18.44 1.15
C LYS A 121 -4.61 -18.01 0.60
N LYS A 122 -5.70 -18.28 1.32
CA LYS A 122 -7.04 -17.87 0.90
C LYS A 122 -7.25 -16.36 1.01
N ARG A 123 -6.74 -15.70 2.06
CA ARG A 123 -6.78 -14.22 2.18
C ARG A 123 -6.14 -13.57 0.97
N ARG A 124 -4.98 -14.08 0.60
CA ARG A 124 -4.22 -13.59 -0.55
C ARG A 124 -4.92 -13.88 -1.86
N ALA A 125 -5.51 -15.06 -2.04
CA ALA A 125 -6.32 -15.36 -3.22
C ALA A 125 -7.50 -14.38 -3.37
N TYR A 126 -8.17 -14.06 -2.27
CA TYR A 126 -9.28 -13.10 -2.25
C TYR A 126 -8.82 -11.67 -2.58
N PHE A 127 -7.72 -11.20 -1.99
CA PHE A 127 -7.11 -9.92 -2.36
C PHE A 127 -6.77 -9.87 -3.85
N LEU A 128 -6.12 -10.93 -4.38
CA LEU A 128 -5.76 -11.01 -5.79
C LEU A 128 -6.98 -11.06 -6.71
N GLN A 129 -8.10 -11.67 -6.29
CA GLN A 129 -9.36 -11.62 -7.02
C GLN A 129 -9.89 -10.18 -7.10
N LEU A 130 -10.00 -9.49 -5.96
CA LEU A 130 -10.48 -8.11 -5.93
C LEU A 130 -9.56 -7.15 -6.69
N ALA A 131 -8.25 -7.40 -6.65
CA ALA A 131 -7.25 -6.64 -7.41
C ALA A 131 -7.46 -6.70 -8.92
N THR A 132 -8.11 -7.75 -9.46
CA THR A 132 -8.46 -7.82 -10.89
C THR A 132 -9.66 -6.96 -11.28
N GLU A 133 -10.50 -6.61 -10.32
CA GLU A 133 -11.71 -5.82 -10.53
C GLU A 133 -11.52 -4.34 -10.15
N ALA A 134 -10.61 -4.06 -9.21
CA ALA A 134 -10.40 -2.73 -8.65
C ALA A 134 -9.78 -1.74 -9.64
N GLN A 135 -10.02 -0.45 -9.40
CA GLN A 135 -9.45 0.65 -10.20
C GLN A 135 -7.93 0.77 -10.00
N GLY A 136 -7.42 0.26 -8.87
CA GLY A 136 -5.99 0.19 -8.58
C GLY A 136 -5.70 -0.73 -7.40
N VAL A 137 -4.42 -1.02 -7.22
CA VAL A 137 -3.93 -1.94 -6.17
C VAL A 137 -2.88 -1.21 -5.34
N ALA A 138 -3.03 -1.26 -4.02
CA ALA A 138 -2.10 -0.70 -3.05
C ALA A 138 -1.58 -1.76 -2.09
N VAL A 139 -0.30 -1.65 -1.75
CA VAL A 139 0.43 -2.56 -0.87
C VAL A 139 1.44 -1.77 -0.06
N LEU A 140 1.86 -2.25 1.10
CA LEU A 140 2.94 -1.61 1.85
C LEU A 140 4.31 -1.94 1.28
N ALA A 141 5.27 -1.05 1.52
CA ALA A 141 6.65 -1.19 1.07
C ALA A 141 7.32 -2.46 1.60
N ASP A 142 7.01 -2.87 2.83
CA ASP A 142 7.56 -4.09 3.44
C ASP A 142 7.21 -5.39 2.72
N ARG A 143 6.14 -5.40 1.91
CA ARG A 143 5.79 -6.51 1.01
C ARG A 143 6.70 -6.61 -0.21
N ILE A 144 7.42 -5.54 -0.55
CA ILE A 144 8.21 -5.42 -1.79
C ILE A 144 9.70 -5.33 -1.49
N ASP A 145 10.06 -4.48 -0.53
CA ASP A 145 11.41 -4.27 -0.03
C ASP A 145 11.33 -4.51 1.48
N PRO A 146 11.81 -5.65 1.99
CA PRO A 146 11.93 -5.88 3.43
C PRO A 146 13.03 -4.96 3.95
N CYS A 147 12.72 -3.67 4.06
CA CYS A 147 13.50 -2.79 4.89
C CYS A 147 13.39 -3.31 6.31
N ASP A 148 14.56 -3.47 6.90
CA ASP A 148 14.76 -3.71 8.32
C ASP A 148 14.12 -2.54 9.07
N ASP A 149 12.81 -2.68 9.39
CA ASP A 149 12.12 -2.19 10.59
C ASP A 149 10.67 -1.62 10.47
N GLY A 150 10.01 -1.68 9.32
CA GLY A 150 8.61 -1.25 9.21
C GLY A 150 8.38 0.28 9.23
N SER A 151 9.42 1.10 9.11
CA SER A 151 9.25 2.49 8.65
C SER A 151 10.22 2.78 7.51
N PHE A 152 9.88 3.73 6.65
CA PHE A 152 10.83 4.17 5.63
C PHE A 152 12.04 4.91 6.23
N PHE A 153 11.96 5.31 7.52
CA PHE A 153 12.79 6.34 8.13
C PHE A 153 13.51 5.97 9.43
N GLU A 154 13.08 4.98 10.18
CA GLU A 154 13.76 4.48 11.38
C GLU A 154 14.49 3.15 11.09
N LYS A 155 15.25 2.64 12.07
CA LYS A 155 15.82 1.28 12.09
C LYS A 155 15.49 0.64 13.44
N SER A 156 14.31 0.07 13.60
CA SER A 156 13.96 -0.88 14.66
C SER A 156 14.46 -2.29 14.28
N GLY A 157 15.57 -2.72 14.87
CA GLY A 157 16.28 -3.96 14.56
C GLY A 157 15.54 -5.26 14.93
N TRP A 158 14.30 -5.42 14.47
CA TRP A 158 13.43 -6.58 14.71
C TRP A 158 12.62 -6.99 13.46
N GLY A 159 13.16 -6.78 12.26
CA GLY A 159 12.51 -7.18 11.02
C GLY A 159 13.12 -8.46 10.42
N HIS A 160 12.54 -9.63 10.67
CA HIS A 160 12.77 -10.76 9.75
C HIS A 160 12.25 -10.35 8.35
N PRO A 161 13.05 -10.49 7.29
CA PRO A 161 12.64 -10.08 5.96
C PRO A 161 11.54 -11.00 5.46
N VAL A 162 10.30 -10.52 5.55
CA VAL A 162 9.21 -11.08 4.74
C VAL A 162 9.32 -10.43 3.37
N GLY A 163 10.42 -10.72 2.66
CA GLY A 163 10.61 -10.31 1.27
C GLY A 163 9.42 -10.74 0.41
N LEU A 164 9.25 -10.11 -0.77
CA LEU A 164 8.23 -10.43 -1.78
C LEU A 164 7.78 -11.88 -1.65
N SER A 165 6.64 -12.10 -0.98
CA SER A 165 6.08 -13.45 -0.84
C SER A 165 6.05 -14.06 -2.23
N ARG A 166 6.51 -15.30 -2.40
CA ARG A 166 6.87 -15.94 -3.69
C ARG A 166 5.90 -15.71 -4.86
N ASN A 167 4.65 -15.32 -4.58
CA ASN A 167 3.61 -15.10 -5.57
C ASN A 167 2.85 -13.75 -5.41
N PHE A 168 3.33 -12.80 -4.60
CA PHE A 168 2.58 -11.57 -4.22
C PHE A 168 2.26 -10.67 -5.41
N VAL A 169 3.23 -10.53 -6.31
CA VAL A 169 3.09 -9.78 -7.54
C VAL A 169 2.42 -10.66 -8.58
N LYS A 170 1.20 -10.32 -9.00
CA LYS A 170 0.54 -10.98 -10.12
C LYS A 170 1.12 -10.44 -11.42
N SER A 171 1.44 -11.33 -12.36
CA SER A 171 1.91 -10.96 -13.71
C SER A 171 0.97 -10.00 -14.45
N ASP A 172 -0.33 -10.07 -14.16
CA ASP A 172 -1.34 -9.29 -14.89
C ASP A 172 -1.53 -7.88 -14.30
N CYS A 173 -1.08 -7.65 -13.06
CA CYS A 173 -1.15 -6.34 -12.44
C CYS A 173 0.11 -5.56 -12.80
N LYS A 174 -0.04 -4.62 -13.73
CA LYS A 174 1.09 -3.83 -14.26
C LYS A 174 1.48 -2.65 -13.37
N GLU A 175 0.60 -2.21 -12.49
CA GLU A 175 0.79 -1.02 -11.68
C GLU A 175 0.40 -1.28 -10.23
N TYR A 176 1.30 -0.95 -9.30
CA TYR A 176 1.09 -1.05 -7.88
C TYR A 176 1.40 0.28 -7.20
N LEU A 177 0.50 0.75 -6.36
CA LEU A 177 0.76 1.85 -5.43
C LEU A 177 1.45 1.26 -4.20
N VAL A 178 2.70 1.65 -3.96
CA VAL A 178 3.50 1.12 -2.84
C VAL A 178 3.56 2.15 -1.73
N CYS A 179 2.84 1.89 -0.65
CA CYS A 179 2.80 2.74 0.52
C CYS A 179 4.11 2.65 1.28
N LEU A 180 4.91 3.72 1.23
CA LEU A 180 6.18 3.82 1.93
C LEU A 180 6.00 4.14 3.42
N GLU A 181 4.98 4.94 3.73
CA GLU A 181 4.72 5.44 5.07
C GLU A 181 3.22 5.74 5.22
N ALA A 182 2.68 5.49 6.42
CA ALA A 182 1.31 5.85 6.76
C ALA A 182 1.30 6.94 7.84
N VAL A 183 0.66 8.07 7.55
CA VAL A 183 0.66 9.28 8.39
C VAL A 183 -0.77 9.59 8.83
N ALA A 184 -1.03 9.52 10.12
CA ALA A 184 -2.28 9.97 10.71
C ALA A 184 -2.31 11.51 10.84
N ILE A 185 -3.43 12.12 10.47
CA ILE A 185 -3.71 13.55 10.58
C ILE A 185 -4.95 13.69 11.48
N HIS A 186 -4.75 14.22 12.69
CA HIS A 186 -5.83 14.37 13.66
C HIS A 186 -6.49 15.74 13.50
N ILE A 187 -7.66 15.73 12.85
CA ILE A 187 -8.48 16.93 12.62
C ILE A 187 -9.96 16.57 12.77
N ASP A 188 -10.75 17.54 13.21
CA ASP A 188 -12.20 17.40 13.21
C ASP A 188 -12.77 17.32 11.79
N LYS A 189 -14.03 16.87 11.69
CA LYS A 189 -14.72 16.68 10.41
C LYS A 189 -14.87 17.97 9.61
N GLU A 190 -15.06 19.12 10.27
CA GLU A 190 -15.27 20.41 9.62
C GLU A 190 -13.99 20.83 8.88
N LYS A 191 -12.84 20.73 9.54
CA LYS A 191 -11.53 20.95 8.90
C LYS A 191 -11.25 19.95 7.78
N ALA A 192 -11.63 18.69 7.95
CA ALA A 192 -11.47 17.70 6.88
C ALA A 192 -12.30 18.08 5.64
N LEU A 193 -13.54 18.53 5.83
CA LEU A 193 -14.42 19.04 4.77
C LEU A 193 -13.83 20.30 4.11
N ASP A 194 -13.45 21.31 4.88
CA ASP A 194 -12.92 22.58 4.38
C ASP A 194 -11.60 22.38 3.60
N SER A 195 -10.79 21.40 4.01
CA SER A 195 -9.51 21.12 3.36
C SER A 195 -9.64 20.58 1.94
N GLN A 196 -10.75 19.89 1.64
CA GLN A 196 -10.96 19.14 0.40
C GLN A 196 -9.87 18.10 0.07
N VAL A 197 -8.98 17.76 1.02
CA VAL A 197 -7.92 16.78 0.76
C VAL A 197 -8.36 15.33 1.02
N PHE A 198 -9.39 15.12 1.86
CA PHE A 198 -9.99 13.82 2.17
C PHE A 198 -11.29 13.56 1.38
N GLY A 199 -11.33 14.02 0.13
CA GLY A 199 -12.51 13.99 -0.72
C GLY A 199 -13.47 15.17 -0.44
N ARG A 200 -14.37 15.41 -1.40
CA ARG A 200 -15.26 16.59 -1.37
C ARG A 200 -16.22 16.62 -0.16
N LEU A 201 -16.56 15.44 0.33
CA LEU A 201 -17.50 15.22 1.43
C LEU A 201 -16.82 14.62 2.68
N ALA A 202 -15.47 14.65 2.75
CA ALA A 202 -14.69 13.99 3.78
C ALA A 202 -14.95 12.47 3.89
N GLU A 203 -15.31 11.83 2.77
CA GLU A 203 -15.64 10.40 2.66
C GLU A 203 -14.49 9.55 2.14
N GLU A 204 -13.35 10.16 1.86
CA GLU A 204 -12.13 9.49 1.45
C GLU A 204 -11.08 9.68 2.56
N PRO A 205 -11.32 9.11 3.77
CA PRO A 205 -10.47 9.36 4.95
C PRO A 205 -9.06 8.78 4.80
N ILE A 206 -8.80 8.04 3.72
CA ILE A 206 -7.48 7.55 3.35
C ILE A 206 -7.15 8.07 1.95
N GLN A 207 -5.98 8.68 1.83
CA GLN A 207 -5.47 9.25 0.58
C GLN A 207 -4.09 8.69 0.29
N LEU A 208 -3.88 8.18 -0.93
CA LEU A 208 -2.57 7.78 -1.42
C LEU A 208 -2.01 8.92 -2.26
N VAL A 209 -0.95 9.54 -1.78
CA VAL A 209 -0.28 10.66 -2.45
C VAL A 209 1.05 10.18 -2.99
N HIS A 210 1.32 10.39 -4.27
CA HIS A 210 2.63 10.04 -4.83
C HIS A 210 3.75 10.68 -4.02
N ALA A 211 4.76 9.90 -3.63
CA ALA A 211 5.77 10.32 -2.68
C ALA A 211 6.62 11.51 -3.22
N SER A 212 6.72 11.68 -4.53
CA SER A 212 7.37 12.87 -5.12
C SER A 212 6.47 14.10 -5.24
N ASP A 213 5.17 14.01 -4.93
CA ASP A 213 4.24 15.15 -4.97
C ASP A 213 4.34 15.97 -3.68
N ILE A 214 5.45 16.69 -3.58
CA ILE A 214 5.77 17.56 -2.44
C ILE A 214 4.69 18.64 -2.25
N THR A 215 4.03 19.08 -3.33
CA THR A 215 2.97 20.09 -3.25
C THR A 215 1.74 19.55 -2.53
N ARG A 216 1.29 18.34 -2.89
CA ARG A 216 0.17 17.69 -2.21
C ARG A 216 0.53 17.29 -0.78
N ILE A 217 1.73 16.76 -0.54
CA ILE A 217 2.23 16.45 0.83
C ILE A 217 2.22 17.70 1.74
N ARG A 218 2.58 18.88 1.20
CA ARG A 218 2.50 20.15 1.96
C ARG A 218 1.07 20.53 2.36
N GLN A 219 0.06 20.12 1.61
CA GLN A 219 -1.34 20.39 1.99
C GLN A 219 -1.70 19.62 3.26
N PHE A 220 -1.28 18.35 3.37
CA PHE A 220 -1.46 17.56 4.61
C PHE A 220 -0.64 18.12 5.78
N HIS A 221 0.58 18.60 5.54
CA HIS A 221 1.39 19.24 6.58
C HIS A 221 0.70 20.46 7.21
N LYS A 222 0.04 21.28 6.39
CA LYS A 222 -0.71 22.46 6.89
C LYS A 222 -1.90 22.08 7.78
N LEU A 223 -2.45 20.88 7.60
CA LEU A 223 -3.56 20.37 8.40
C LEU A 223 -3.10 19.66 9.68
N SER A 224 -1.87 19.17 9.70
CA SER A 224 -1.35 18.39 10.83
C SER A 224 -1.33 19.19 12.13
N SER A 225 -1.75 18.55 13.21
CA SER A 225 -1.77 19.15 14.53
C SER A 225 -0.35 19.22 15.10
N PRO A 226 0.01 20.29 15.82
CA PRO A 226 1.22 20.29 16.64
C PRO A 226 1.24 19.22 17.74
N LYS A 227 0.18 18.44 17.94
CA LYS A 227 0.21 17.27 18.84
C LYS A 227 0.57 15.97 18.11
N ASP A 228 0.47 15.94 16.79
CA ASP A 228 0.74 14.76 15.96
C ASP A 228 2.24 14.49 15.91
N SER A 229 2.77 13.76 16.89
CA SER A 229 4.21 13.51 17.02
C SER A 229 4.78 12.80 15.77
N GLU A 230 4.01 11.88 15.20
CA GLU A 230 4.37 11.07 14.03
C GLU A 230 4.31 11.86 12.73
N ALA A 231 3.23 12.61 12.53
CA ALA A 231 3.12 13.50 11.39
C ALA A 231 4.26 14.53 11.39
N LYS A 232 4.60 15.09 12.56
CA LYS A 232 5.75 15.98 12.71
C LYS A 232 7.06 15.32 12.33
N LYS A 233 7.32 14.08 12.80
CA LYS A 233 8.53 13.33 12.43
C LYS A 233 8.61 13.17 10.91
N PHE A 234 7.55 12.67 10.29
CA PHE A 234 7.48 12.51 8.84
C PHE A 234 7.73 13.83 8.10
N PHE A 235 7.04 14.91 8.45
CA PHE A 235 7.18 16.19 7.76
C PHE A 235 8.53 16.86 7.99
N LYS A 236 9.16 16.66 9.15
CA LYS A 236 10.54 17.08 9.38
C LYS A 236 11.46 16.40 8.37
N ILE A 237 11.32 15.09 8.18
CA ILE A 237 12.16 14.36 7.22
C ILE A 237 11.83 14.77 5.78
N ALA A 238 10.55 14.87 5.44
CA ALA A 238 10.11 15.21 4.08
C ALA A 238 10.54 16.62 3.62
N PHE A 239 10.67 17.60 4.53
CA PHE A 239 10.95 18.99 4.16
C PHE A 239 12.26 19.58 4.68
N VAL A 240 12.79 19.09 5.81
CA VAL A 240 13.97 19.66 6.46
C VAL A 240 15.21 18.83 6.16
N GLU A 241 15.08 17.51 6.11
CA GLU A 241 16.20 16.63 5.83
C GLU A 241 16.49 16.58 4.33
N ARG A 242 17.74 16.87 3.94
CA ARG A 242 18.15 17.07 2.54
C ARG A 242 18.10 15.80 1.67
N ASP A 243 17.62 14.69 2.22
CA ASP A 243 17.76 13.37 1.61
C ASP A 243 16.45 12.67 1.29
N TYR A 244 15.26 13.25 1.53
CA TYR A 244 13.97 12.60 1.23
C TYR A 244 13.90 12.02 -0.20
N LEU A 245 14.21 12.85 -1.21
CA LEU A 245 14.21 12.39 -2.61
C LEU A 245 15.33 11.37 -2.90
N LYS A 246 16.46 11.47 -2.19
CA LYS A 246 17.54 10.47 -2.31
C LYS A 246 17.14 9.13 -1.70
N GLN A 247 16.41 9.15 -0.58
CA GLN A 247 15.86 7.94 0.03
C GLN A 247 14.82 7.30 -0.89
N LEU A 248 13.95 8.08 -1.54
CA LEU A 248 13.03 7.58 -2.57
C LEU A 248 13.79 6.90 -3.73
N ALA A 249 14.86 7.52 -4.22
CA ALA A 249 15.69 6.94 -5.28
C ALA A 249 16.38 5.64 -4.81
N LYS A 250 16.87 5.61 -3.56
CA LYS A 250 17.45 4.42 -2.95
C LYS A 250 16.42 3.30 -2.86
N TRP A 251 15.21 3.57 -2.39
CA TRP A 251 14.14 2.58 -2.32
C TRP A 251 13.76 2.01 -3.69
N ARG A 252 13.68 2.84 -4.74
CA ARG A 252 13.42 2.35 -6.11
C ARG A 252 14.48 1.35 -6.55
N ARG A 253 15.75 1.69 -6.35
CA ARG A 253 16.88 0.79 -6.66
C ARG A 253 16.82 -0.51 -5.85
N ARG A 254 16.50 -0.43 -4.55
CA ARG A 254 16.34 -1.62 -3.70
C ARG A 254 15.20 -2.50 -4.17
N THR A 255 14.09 -1.91 -4.60
CA THR A 255 12.94 -2.64 -5.14
C THR A 255 13.32 -3.47 -6.36
N GLU A 256 14.09 -2.90 -7.30
CA GLU A 256 14.59 -3.63 -8.48
C GLU A 256 15.49 -4.81 -8.07
N VAL A 257 16.45 -4.54 -7.19
CA VAL A 257 17.36 -5.55 -6.64
C VAL A 257 16.56 -6.70 -6.01
N TRP A 258 15.62 -6.39 -5.11
CA TRP A 258 14.80 -7.40 -4.48
C TRP A 258 13.92 -8.15 -5.46
N PHE A 259 13.34 -7.47 -6.45
CA PHE A 259 12.50 -8.12 -7.45
C PHE A 259 13.29 -9.16 -8.26
N VAL A 260 14.48 -8.80 -8.74
CA VAL A 260 15.37 -9.72 -9.48
C VAL A 260 15.77 -10.90 -8.60
N PHE A 261 16.16 -10.66 -7.35
CA PHE A 261 16.52 -11.72 -6.42
C PHE A 261 15.37 -12.70 -6.17
N HIS A 262 14.17 -12.20 -5.93
CA HIS A 262 13.02 -13.07 -5.68
C HIS A 262 12.66 -13.90 -6.91
N LYS A 263 12.73 -13.33 -8.12
CA LYS A 263 12.51 -14.09 -9.36
C LYS A 263 13.57 -15.16 -9.58
N TRP A 264 14.82 -14.87 -9.23
CA TRP A 264 15.90 -15.85 -9.29
C TRP A 264 15.65 -16.99 -8.31
N LEU A 265 15.30 -16.65 -7.07
CA LEU A 265 15.04 -17.62 -6.02
C LEU A 265 13.88 -18.56 -6.37
N ILE A 266 12.79 -18.03 -6.93
CA ILE A 266 11.66 -18.83 -7.42
C ILE A 266 12.13 -19.76 -8.53
N THR A 267 12.83 -19.22 -9.54
CA THR A 267 13.34 -20.01 -10.68
C THR A 267 14.25 -21.14 -10.21
N TYR A 268 15.18 -20.85 -9.30
CA TYR A 268 16.11 -21.82 -8.74
C TYR A 268 15.40 -22.92 -7.95
N GLN A 269 14.38 -22.57 -7.16
CA GLN A 269 13.62 -23.54 -6.37
C GLN A 269 12.72 -24.44 -7.23
N GLU A 270 12.15 -23.91 -8.31
CA GLU A 270 11.29 -24.66 -9.22
C GLU A 270 12.11 -25.52 -10.20
N ASN A 271 13.21 -24.97 -10.71
CA ASN A 271 14.12 -25.63 -11.64
C ASN A 271 15.54 -25.07 -11.51
N PRO A 272 16.42 -25.69 -10.68
CA PRO A 272 17.78 -25.22 -10.47
C PRO A 272 18.60 -25.05 -11.75
N SER A 273 18.37 -25.90 -12.76
CA SER A 273 19.09 -25.85 -14.04
C SER A 273 18.65 -24.72 -14.97
N ALA A 274 17.48 -24.12 -14.72
CA ALA A 274 16.97 -22.97 -15.49
C ALA A 274 17.39 -21.62 -14.88
N ALA A 275 17.83 -21.60 -13.63
CA ALA A 275 18.31 -20.39 -12.98
C ALA A 275 19.73 -20.04 -13.49
N PRO A 276 19.98 -18.78 -13.91
CA PRO A 276 21.33 -18.37 -14.28
C PRO A 276 22.26 -18.42 -13.06
N PRO A 277 23.58 -18.59 -13.27
CA PRO A 277 24.55 -18.49 -12.19
C PRO A 277 24.42 -17.15 -11.47
N LEU A 278 24.48 -17.20 -10.14
CA LEU A 278 24.24 -16.02 -9.30
C LEU A 278 25.23 -14.87 -9.60
N LEU A 279 26.49 -15.21 -9.89
CA LEU A 279 27.53 -14.25 -10.26
C LEU A 279 27.25 -13.51 -11.57
N ASP A 280 26.48 -14.11 -12.47
CA ASP A 280 26.20 -13.52 -13.78
C ASP A 280 25.04 -12.51 -13.73
N ILE A 281 24.23 -12.52 -12.66
CA ILE A 281 23.06 -11.66 -12.50
C ILE A 281 23.32 -10.43 -11.62
N TRP A 282 24.46 -10.36 -10.92
CA TRP A 282 24.79 -9.23 -10.03
C TRP A 282 26.10 -8.56 -10.43
N LEU A 283 26.09 -7.23 -10.48
CA LEU A 283 27.29 -6.39 -10.52
C LEU A 283 27.65 -5.96 -9.09
N GLN A 284 28.91 -6.17 -8.69
CA GLN A 284 29.41 -5.73 -7.39
C GLN A 284 29.62 -4.21 -7.39
N VAL A 285 28.95 -3.48 -6.49
CA VAL A 285 29.12 -2.02 -6.35
C VAL A 285 30.29 -1.73 -5.41
N GLN A 286 31.51 -1.85 -5.94
CA GLN A 286 32.79 -1.23 -5.51
C GLN A 286 33.25 -1.10 -4.03
N THR A 287 32.63 -1.70 -3.01
CA THR A 287 33.14 -1.58 -1.61
C THR A 287 33.59 -2.86 -0.92
N ILE A 288 33.45 -4.02 -1.55
CA ILE A 288 33.94 -5.29 -1.01
C ILE A 288 34.86 -5.93 -2.04
N SER A 289 36.02 -6.42 -1.61
CA SER A 289 37.02 -6.97 -2.53
C SER A 289 36.45 -8.19 -3.27
N LYS A 290 36.74 -8.30 -4.57
CA LYS A 290 36.37 -9.43 -5.45
C LYS A 290 36.74 -10.82 -4.89
N LYS A 291 37.59 -10.87 -3.86
CA LYS A 291 38.14 -12.08 -3.25
C LYS A 291 37.14 -12.83 -2.36
N GLU A 292 36.11 -12.18 -1.82
CA GLU A 292 35.15 -12.82 -0.89
C GLU A 292 33.98 -13.53 -1.60
N PHE A 293 33.81 -13.32 -2.91
CA PHE A 293 32.73 -13.94 -3.70
C PHE A 293 33.23 -15.13 -4.56
N GLN A 294 34.54 -15.39 -4.57
CA GLN A 294 35.13 -16.45 -5.40
C GLN A 294 35.02 -17.84 -4.76
N ASP A 295 34.81 -17.90 -3.45
CA ASP A 295 34.44 -19.14 -2.78
C ASP A 295 32.94 -19.33 -2.99
N GLU A 296 32.51 -20.52 -3.43
CA GLU A 296 31.13 -20.87 -3.80
C GLU A 296 30.11 -20.47 -2.71
N ILE A 297 29.62 -19.23 -2.73
CA ILE A 297 28.57 -18.77 -1.82
C ILE A 297 27.33 -19.59 -2.15
N SER A 298 26.93 -20.48 -1.25
CA SER A 298 25.72 -21.26 -1.44
C SER A 298 24.51 -20.32 -1.46
N PRO A 299 23.38 -20.70 -2.10
CA PRO A 299 22.15 -19.91 -2.05
C PRO A 299 21.70 -19.57 -0.62
N THR A 300 22.04 -20.42 0.35
CA THR A 300 21.79 -20.22 1.78
C THR A 300 22.72 -19.16 2.39
N ASP A 301 23.99 -19.14 2.01
CA ASP A 301 24.95 -18.12 2.47
C ASP A 301 24.63 -16.75 1.89
N LEU A 302 24.10 -16.70 0.66
CA LEU A 302 23.60 -15.45 0.10
C LEU A 302 22.36 -14.94 0.85
N LEU A 303 21.43 -15.83 1.23
CA LEU A 303 20.30 -15.49 2.11
C LEU A 303 20.76 -14.93 3.46
N LEU A 304 21.86 -15.44 4.02
CA LEU A 304 22.45 -14.94 5.26
C LEU A 304 23.18 -13.60 5.05
N CYS A 305 23.88 -13.40 3.93
CA CYS A 305 24.45 -12.08 3.58
C CYS A 305 23.37 -11.02 3.32
N ILE A 306 22.18 -11.44 2.91
CA ILE A 306 21.01 -10.58 2.70
C ILE A 306 20.46 -10.05 4.03
N ASP A 307 20.43 -10.87 5.08
CA ASP A 307 19.97 -10.47 6.43
C ASP A 307 20.87 -9.38 7.06
N GLU A 308 22.16 -9.30 6.68
CA GLU A 308 23.09 -8.28 7.16
C GLU A 308 23.16 -7.02 6.26
N GLY A 309 22.22 -6.87 5.32
CA GLY A 309 22.18 -5.73 4.39
C GLY A 309 23.14 -5.84 3.20
N GLY A 310 23.63 -7.04 2.89
CA GLY A 310 24.61 -7.29 1.83
C GLY A 310 24.09 -7.03 0.42
N LEU A 311 22.83 -7.33 0.11
CA LEU A 311 22.28 -7.16 -1.25
C LEU A 311 22.25 -5.69 -1.70
N TYR A 312 22.25 -4.74 -0.76
CA TYR A 312 22.26 -3.30 -1.05
C TYR A 312 23.56 -2.80 -1.69
N ASN A 313 24.63 -3.60 -1.62
CA ASN A 313 25.91 -3.33 -2.27
C ASN A 313 25.99 -3.92 -3.70
N TYR A 314 24.90 -4.47 -4.22
CA TYR A 314 24.85 -5.06 -5.55
C TYR A 314 23.84 -4.33 -6.43
N ALA A 315 24.09 -4.35 -7.73
CA ALA A 315 23.15 -3.91 -8.76
C ALA A 315 22.81 -5.11 -9.65
N PRO A 316 21.57 -5.23 -10.17
CA PRO A 316 21.29 -6.21 -11.21
C PRO A 316 22.22 -5.99 -12.40
N ASN A 317 22.73 -7.06 -12.97
CA ASN A 317 23.50 -7.02 -14.21
C ASN A 317 22.55 -6.80 -15.39
N ASP A 318 22.37 -5.54 -15.77
CA ASP A 318 21.49 -5.15 -16.86
C ASP A 318 21.97 -5.62 -18.23
N GLU A 319 23.18 -6.17 -18.39
CA GLU A 319 23.62 -6.81 -19.63
C GLU A 319 23.13 -8.27 -19.76
N ASN A 320 22.81 -8.92 -18.64
CA ASN A 320 22.34 -10.31 -18.60
C ASN A 320 20.91 -10.40 -19.14
N GLN A 321 20.69 -11.26 -20.15
CA GLN A 321 19.39 -11.39 -20.82
C GLN A 321 18.26 -11.86 -19.89
N TRP A 322 18.57 -12.72 -18.92
CA TRP A 322 17.59 -13.16 -17.93
C TRP A 322 17.18 -11.99 -17.03
N VAL A 323 18.15 -11.19 -16.56
CA VAL A 323 17.88 -10.00 -15.73
C VAL A 323 17.05 -8.97 -16.49
N LYS A 324 17.40 -8.66 -17.75
CA LYS A 324 16.59 -7.78 -18.62
C LYS A 324 15.15 -8.25 -18.71
N SER A 325 14.94 -9.54 -19.02
CA SER A 325 13.59 -10.09 -19.15
C SER A 325 12.78 -10.00 -17.84
N VAL A 326 13.45 -10.14 -16.69
CA VAL A 326 12.82 -10.01 -15.37
C VAL A 326 12.43 -8.56 -15.10
N LEU A 327 13.32 -7.61 -15.35
CA LEU A 327 13.05 -6.18 -15.14
C LEU A 327 11.99 -5.65 -16.12
N ASP A 328 12.00 -6.10 -17.38
CA ASP A 328 10.98 -5.77 -18.38
C ASP A 328 9.59 -6.30 -17.99
N ALA A 329 9.54 -7.42 -17.25
CA ALA A 329 8.32 -8.00 -16.70
C ALA A 329 7.96 -7.46 -15.30
N MET A 330 8.76 -6.57 -14.73
CA MET A 330 8.50 -5.99 -13.42
C MET A 330 7.31 -5.02 -13.50
N PRO A 331 6.33 -5.09 -12.58
CA PRO A 331 5.31 -4.06 -12.50
C PRO A 331 5.89 -2.69 -12.20
N ASN A 332 5.18 -1.66 -12.62
CA ASN A 332 5.47 -0.30 -12.20
C ASN A 332 5.07 -0.12 -10.73
N PHE A 333 6.07 0.05 -9.88
CA PHE A 333 5.88 0.37 -8.47
C PHE A 333 5.90 1.88 -8.26
N HIS A 334 4.73 2.44 -7.96
CA HIS A 334 4.53 3.86 -7.70
C HIS A 334 4.62 4.13 -6.20
N PRO A 335 5.69 4.79 -5.70
CA PRO A 335 5.81 5.10 -4.29
C PRO A 335 4.74 6.11 -3.88
N VAL A 336 3.98 5.80 -2.84
CA VAL A 336 2.95 6.67 -2.27
C VAL A 336 3.12 6.81 -0.76
N ILE A 337 2.63 7.92 -0.21
CA ILE A 337 2.44 8.15 1.22
C ILE A 337 0.94 8.06 1.50
N MET A 338 0.56 7.26 2.49
CA MET A 338 -0.82 7.11 2.90
C MET A 338 -1.14 8.13 3.99
N PHE A 339 -1.97 9.12 3.68
CA PHE A 339 -2.51 10.02 4.70
C PHE A 339 -3.85 9.51 5.20
N ARG A 340 -4.03 9.54 6.52
CA ARG A 340 -5.20 8.99 7.21
C ARG A 340 -5.83 10.07 8.07
N HIS A 341 -7.08 10.40 7.79
CA HIS A 341 -7.88 11.28 8.64
C HIS A 341 -8.34 10.53 9.88
N CYS A 342 -8.10 11.09 11.06
CA CYS A 342 -8.63 10.60 12.32
C CYS A 342 -9.31 11.75 13.09
N GLU A 343 -10.55 11.52 13.53
CA GLU A 343 -11.29 12.48 14.37
C GLU A 343 -11.06 12.28 15.88
N LEU A 344 -10.39 11.20 16.27
CA LEU A 344 -10.12 10.90 17.68
C LEU A 344 -8.86 11.63 18.17
N ASP A 345 -8.83 12.01 19.44
CA ASP A 345 -7.62 12.53 20.09
C ASP A 345 -6.73 11.36 20.52
N CYS A 346 -6.04 10.74 19.55
CA CYS A 346 -5.13 9.62 19.79
C CYS A 346 -3.69 10.06 20.13
N CYS A 347 -3.45 11.37 20.29
CA CYS A 347 -2.13 11.98 20.44
C CYS A 347 -1.61 12.03 21.87
#